data_AF-A0A357R751-F1
#
_entry.id   AF-A0A357R751-F1
#
_cell.length_a   1.000
_cell.length_b   1.000
_cell.length_c   1.000
_cell.angle_alpha   90.00
_cell.angle_beta   90.00
_cell.angle_gamma   90.00
#
_symmetry.space_group_name_H-M   'P 1'
#
loop_
_entity.id
_entity.type
_entity.pdbx_description
1 polymer ?
#
loop_
_entity_poly.entity_id
_entity_poly.type
_entity_poly.pdbx_seq_one_letter_code
_entity_poly.pdbx_strand_id
1 'polypeptide(L)'
;VLRNYLEWTLSLPWGKESQDRLDLKKAANILDQDHYALDKVKERILEFLAVRKLAKTLKSPIICLIGPPGVGKTSLAKSVARSLQREFVRISLGGVRDEAEIRGHRRTYIGAMPGRIIQGMRQAGTANPVFLMDEVDKMSTDFRGDPSAALLEVLDPEQNSTFSDHYIELPFDLSNVLFITTANAQYPIPQPLQDRMEIIYLSGYTEEEKLEIVRRHVLPKLLREHGLTREQLKFSPQAVTNVIRFYTREAGVRDLERNLARACRKVAREVVEGHEGLIRITVQNLHQYLGVPRYKRHNQEMEPAMGIATGMAWTQFGGEVLHVEATVMPGSGRLTLTGKLGDVMKESAQTALSFVRSRSVSLGVSDDFFQKHDIHVHVPEGAIPKDGPSAGVTIASALFSAISGKKLRRNIAMTGEITL
;
A
#
# COMPACT_ATOMS: atom_id res chain seq x y z
N VAL A 1 -1.04 24.87 -35.05
CA VAL A 1 -1.86 25.20 -33.86
C VAL A 1 -3.35 24.95 -34.12
N LEU A 2 -3.99 25.66 -35.05
CA LEU A 2 -5.45 25.57 -35.27
C LEU A 2 -5.94 24.17 -35.74
N ARG A 3 -5.20 23.50 -36.63
CA ARG A 3 -5.48 22.10 -37.03
C ARG A 3 -5.46 21.13 -35.84
N ASN A 4 -4.42 21.20 -35.01
CA ASN A 4 -4.30 20.30 -33.84
C ASN A 4 -5.41 20.57 -32.82
N TYR A 5 -5.79 21.84 -32.63
CA TYR A 5 -6.94 22.19 -31.79
C TYR A 5 -8.23 21.53 -32.32
N LEU A 6 -8.54 21.70 -33.60
CA LEU A 6 -9.73 21.07 -34.21
C LEU A 6 -9.70 19.55 -34.10
N GLU A 7 -8.53 18.91 -34.31
CA GLU A 7 -8.39 17.46 -34.14
C GLU A 7 -8.69 17.02 -32.70
N TRP A 8 -8.13 17.72 -31.71
CA TRP A 8 -8.41 17.44 -30.30
C TRP A 8 -9.88 17.61 -29.98
N THR A 9 -10.47 18.76 -30.30
CA THR A 9 -11.88 19.05 -30.03
C THR A 9 -12.80 18.02 -30.69
N LEU A 10 -12.58 17.67 -31.96
CA LEU A 10 -13.41 16.69 -32.67
C LEU A 10 -13.22 15.25 -32.17
N SER A 11 -12.07 14.93 -31.56
CA SER A 11 -11.78 13.59 -31.04
C SER A 11 -12.38 13.30 -29.66
N LEU A 12 -12.91 14.33 -28.97
CA LEU A 12 -13.49 14.16 -27.64
C LEU A 12 -14.89 13.52 -27.72
N PRO A 13 -15.28 12.71 -26.71
CA PRO A 13 -16.52 11.94 -26.74
C PRO A 13 -17.75 12.76 -26.34
N TRP A 14 -18.07 13.81 -27.10
CA TRP A 14 -19.24 14.66 -26.83
C TRP A 14 -20.54 13.84 -26.88
N GLY A 15 -21.20 13.68 -25.72
CA GLY A 15 -22.47 12.96 -25.58
C GLY A 15 -22.42 11.47 -25.93
N LYS A 16 -21.24 10.89 -26.19
CA LYS A 16 -21.09 9.47 -26.54
C LYS A 16 -20.84 8.65 -25.29
N GLU A 17 -21.81 7.84 -24.88
CA GLU A 17 -21.72 7.04 -23.65
C GLU A 17 -21.65 5.53 -23.92
N SER A 18 -20.99 4.80 -23.02
CA SER A 18 -21.06 3.35 -22.93
C SER A 18 -22.43 2.94 -22.42
N GLN A 19 -22.97 1.80 -22.90
CA GLN A 19 -24.18 1.21 -22.31
C GLN A 19 -23.86 0.67 -20.91
N ASP A 20 -24.26 1.42 -19.89
CA ASP A 20 -23.99 1.12 -18.50
C ASP A 20 -24.82 -0.07 -17.99
N ARG A 21 -24.17 -0.98 -17.24
CA ARG A 21 -24.83 -2.15 -16.64
C ARG A 21 -24.64 -2.19 -15.13
N LEU A 22 -25.60 -1.63 -14.40
CA LEU A 22 -25.64 -1.68 -12.93
C LEU A 22 -26.41 -2.91 -12.41
N ASP A 23 -25.78 -4.08 -12.52
CA ASP A 23 -26.23 -5.36 -11.95
C ASP A 23 -25.34 -5.79 -10.78
N LEU A 24 -25.80 -5.55 -9.55
CA LEU A 24 -25.03 -5.80 -8.33
C LEU A 24 -24.62 -7.28 -8.16
N LYS A 25 -25.48 -8.22 -8.58
CA LYS A 25 -25.15 -9.66 -8.49
C LYS A 25 -23.99 -10.01 -9.43
N LYS A 26 -24.01 -9.45 -10.64
CA LYS A 26 -22.90 -9.63 -11.59
C LYS A 26 -21.65 -8.90 -11.14
N ALA A 27 -21.78 -7.70 -10.57
CA ALA A 27 -20.64 -6.97 -10.02
C ALA A 27 -19.95 -7.76 -8.91
N ALA A 28 -20.71 -8.33 -7.97
CA ALA A 28 -20.18 -9.19 -6.92
C ALA A 28 -19.40 -10.38 -7.50
N ASN A 29 -20.01 -11.11 -8.45
CA ASN A 29 -19.35 -12.24 -9.11
C ASN A 29 -18.05 -11.85 -9.84
N ILE A 30 -18.02 -10.70 -10.52
CA ILE A 30 -16.81 -10.23 -11.22
C ILE A 30 -15.73 -9.85 -10.22
N LEU A 31 -16.07 -9.17 -9.13
CA LEU A 31 -15.14 -8.81 -8.06
C LEU A 31 -14.56 -10.06 -7.40
N ASP A 32 -15.37 -11.09 -7.14
CA ASP A 32 -14.92 -12.36 -6.57
C ASP A 32 -14.11 -13.21 -7.53
N GLN A 33 -14.41 -13.15 -8.82
CA GLN A 33 -13.64 -13.85 -9.85
C GLN A 33 -12.25 -13.24 -10.03
N ASP A 34 -12.15 -11.92 -9.98
CA ASP A 34 -10.90 -11.20 -10.27
C ASP A 34 -10.01 -11.03 -9.04
N HIS A 35 -10.58 -11.10 -7.82
CA HIS A 35 -9.86 -10.85 -6.57
C HIS A 35 -10.17 -11.91 -5.52
N TYR A 36 -9.12 -12.50 -4.96
CA TYR A 36 -9.22 -13.34 -3.76
C TYR A 36 -9.11 -12.48 -2.49
N ALA A 37 -9.82 -12.90 -1.42
CA ALA A 37 -10.01 -12.13 -0.18
C ALA A 37 -10.70 -10.78 -0.43
N LEU A 38 -10.40 -9.77 0.40
CA LEU A 38 -10.93 -8.41 0.31
C LEU A 38 -12.46 -8.30 0.51
N ASP A 39 -13.07 -9.22 1.27
CA ASP A 39 -14.53 -9.29 1.42
C ASP A 39 -15.15 -7.95 1.85
N LYS A 40 -14.58 -7.33 2.89
CA LYS A 40 -15.02 -6.01 3.38
C LYS A 40 -14.91 -4.90 2.31
N VAL A 41 -13.85 -4.94 1.50
CA VAL A 41 -13.59 -3.92 0.46
C VAL A 41 -14.58 -4.10 -0.69
N LYS A 42 -14.82 -5.35 -1.11
CA LYS A 42 -15.81 -5.68 -2.14
C LYS A 42 -17.21 -5.29 -1.70
N GLU A 43 -17.58 -5.56 -0.46
CA GLU A 43 -18.86 -5.15 0.13
C GLU A 43 -19.05 -3.64 0.07
N ARG A 44 -18.05 -2.85 0.50
CA ARG A 44 -18.10 -1.38 0.39
C ARG A 44 -18.27 -0.88 -1.05
N ILE A 45 -17.58 -1.50 -2.01
CA ILE A 45 -17.76 -1.16 -3.43
C ILE A 45 -19.19 -1.48 -3.89
N LEU A 46 -19.76 -2.59 -3.47
CA LEU A 46 -21.14 -2.96 -3.82
C LEU A 46 -22.15 -2.01 -3.18
N GLU A 47 -21.94 -1.58 -1.93
CA GLU A 47 -22.74 -0.54 -1.27
C GLU A 47 -22.71 0.77 -2.06
N PHE A 48 -21.52 1.22 -2.45
CA PHE A 48 -21.34 2.41 -3.28
C PHE A 48 -22.09 2.31 -4.62
N LEU A 49 -21.96 1.17 -5.32
CA LEU A 49 -22.66 0.94 -6.58
C LEU A 49 -24.18 0.87 -6.39
N ALA A 50 -24.66 0.36 -5.25
CA ALA A 50 -26.08 0.30 -4.91
C ALA A 50 -26.67 1.70 -4.69
N VAL A 51 -25.96 2.55 -3.94
CA VAL A 51 -26.36 3.96 -3.74
C VAL A 51 -26.45 4.69 -5.08
N ARG A 52 -25.45 4.51 -5.95
CA ARG A 52 -25.44 5.11 -7.30
C ARG A 52 -26.60 4.63 -8.18
N LYS A 53 -27.01 3.37 -8.04
CA LYS A 53 -28.16 2.82 -8.77
C LYS A 53 -29.48 3.45 -8.32
N LEU A 54 -29.61 3.74 -7.02
CA LEU A 54 -30.81 4.38 -6.46
C LEU A 54 -30.85 5.89 -6.76
N ALA A 55 -29.70 6.54 -6.71
CA ALA A 55 -29.60 7.97 -6.84
C ALA A 55 -29.02 8.37 -8.19
N LYS A 56 -29.90 8.70 -9.15
CA LYS A 56 -29.48 9.23 -10.45
C LYS A 56 -28.80 10.61 -10.37
N THR A 57 -28.96 11.32 -9.26
CA THR A 57 -28.55 12.73 -9.10
C THR A 57 -27.76 13.02 -7.82
N LEU A 58 -27.52 12.03 -6.93
CA LEU A 58 -26.74 12.30 -5.72
C LEU A 58 -25.28 12.51 -6.06
N LYS A 59 -24.71 13.56 -5.45
CA LYS A 59 -23.28 13.81 -5.30
C LYS A 59 -22.67 12.64 -4.53
N SER A 60 -22.33 11.58 -5.26
CA SER A 60 -21.75 10.39 -4.67
C SER A 60 -20.30 10.69 -4.32
N PRO A 61 -19.85 10.39 -3.10
CA PRO A 61 -18.47 10.64 -2.70
C PRO A 61 -17.49 9.85 -3.60
N ILE A 62 -16.27 10.35 -3.74
CA ILE A 62 -15.28 9.70 -4.61
C ILE A 62 -14.63 8.56 -3.87
N ILE A 63 -14.57 7.36 -4.47
CA ILE A 63 -13.87 6.25 -3.83
C ILE A 63 -12.38 6.57 -3.77
N CYS A 64 -11.78 6.46 -2.58
CA CYS A 64 -10.34 6.49 -2.38
C CYS A 64 -9.84 5.17 -1.78
N LEU A 65 -9.12 4.39 -2.57
CA LEU A 65 -8.53 3.13 -2.16
C LEU A 65 -7.15 3.39 -1.55
N ILE A 66 -7.00 3.19 -0.23
CA ILE A 66 -5.75 3.42 0.49
C ILE A 66 -5.16 2.09 0.94
N GLY A 67 -3.88 1.86 0.69
CA GLY A 67 -3.21 0.67 1.21
C GLY A 67 -1.79 0.51 0.68
N PRO A 68 -1.01 -0.46 1.15
CA PRO A 68 0.36 -0.65 0.69
C PRO A 68 0.44 -0.99 -0.82
N PRO A 69 1.62 -0.87 -1.45
CA PRO A 69 1.78 -1.26 -2.84
C PRO A 69 1.53 -2.77 -3.04
N GLY A 70 0.92 -3.13 -4.17
CA GLY A 70 0.70 -4.54 -4.53
C GLY A 70 -0.51 -5.22 -3.87
N VAL A 71 -1.41 -4.48 -3.22
CA VAL A 71 -2.68 -5.00 -2.66
C VAL A 71 -3.86 -4.98 -3.64
N GLY A 72 -3.60 -4.80 -4.94
CA GLY A 72 -4.64 -4.92 -5.97
C GLY A 72 -5.50 -3.68 -6.21
N LYS A 73 -5.22 -2.51 -5.62
CA LYS A 73 -5.99 -1.24 -5.80
C LYS A 73 -6.37 -0.95 -7.27
N THR A 74 -5.39 -0.88 -8.16
CA THR A 74 -5.59 -0.65 -9.61
C THR A 74 -6.41 -1.75 -10.27
N SER A 75 -6.20 -3.00 -9.86
CA SER A 75 -6.92 -4.16 -10.42
C SER A 75 -8.38 -4.15 -9.97
N LEU A 76 -8.67 -3.68 -8.75
CA LEU A 76 -10.01 -3.54 -8.21
C LEU A 76 -10.81 -2.50 -9.00
N ALA A 77 -10.21 -1.33 -9.27
CA ALA A 77 -10.81 -0.30 -10.12
C ALA A 77 -11.12 -0.81 -11.55
N LYS A 78 -10.24 -1.63 -12.12
CA LYS A 78 -10.49 -2.30 -13.41
C LYS A 78 -11.67 -3.26 -13.35
N SER A 79 -11.79 -4.05 -12.29
CA SER A 79 -12.94 -4.95 -12.10
C SER A 79 -14.24 -4.19 -11.90
N VAL A 80 -14.22 -3.02 -11.25
CA VAL A 80 -15.37 -2.11 -11.18
C VAL A 80 -15.78 -1.65 -12.58
N ALA A 81 -14.84 -1.15 -13.39
CA ALA A 81 -15.12 -0.74 -14.77
C ALA A 81 -15.70 -1.87 -15.62
N ARG A 82 -15.09 -3.06 -15.55
CA ARG A 82 -15.59 -4.27 -16.22
C ARG A 82 -16.98 -4.67 -15.77
N SER A 83 -17.28 -4.55 -14.48
CA SER A 83 -18.61 -4.86 -13.94
C SER A 83 -19.70 -3.93 -14.45
N LEU A 84 -19.36 -2.65 -14.66
CA LEU A 84 -20.25 -1.62 -15.19
C LEU A 84 -20.32 -1.60 -16.72
N GLN A 85 -19.44 -2.34 -17.41
CA GLN A 85 -19.26 -2.28 -18.87
C GLN A 85 -18.91 -0.87 -19.37
N ARG A 86 -18.11 -0.15 -18.57
CA ARG A 86 -17.59 1.18 -18.89
C ARG A 86 -16.13 1.09 -19.29
N GLU A 87 -15.70 1.98 -20.18
CA GLU A 87 -14.29 2.12 -20.53
C GLU A 87 -13.44 2.47 -19.30
N PHE A 88 -12.24 1.91 -19.23
CA PHE A 88 -11.32 2.14 -18.11
C PHE A 88 -10.13 2.98 -18.57
N VAL A 89 -9.93 4.12 -17.92
CA VAL A 89 -8.77 4.98 -18.12
C VAL A 89 -8.02 5.13 -16.82
N ARG A 90 -6.69 5.10 -16.90
CA ARG A 90 -5.81 5.33 -15.75
C ARG A 90 -4.89 6.50 -16.04
N ILE A 91 -4.88 7.47 -15.14
CA ILE A 91 -3.84 8.50 -15.06
C ILE A 91 -3.05 8.31 -13.77
N SER A 92 -1.75 8.56 -13.83
CA SER A 92 -0.93 8.67 -12.63
C SER A 92 -0.88 10.13 -12.22
N LEU A 93 -1.02 10.41 -10.93
CA LEU A 93 -0.82 11.74 -10.33
C LEU A 93 0.51 11.81 -9.57
N GLY A 94 1.26 10.70 -9.52
CA GLY A 94 2.55 10.64 -8.88
C GLY A 94 3.55 11.59 -9.55
N GLY A 95 4.09 12.51 -8.74
CA GLY A 95 5.07 13.49 -9.21
C GLY A 95 4.48 14.66 -10.00
N VAL A 96 3.15 14.79 -10.06
CA VAL A 96 2.50 16.01 -10.58
C VAL A 96 2.82 17.18 -9.66
N ARG A 97 3.28 18.28 -10.25
CA ARG A 97 3.67 19.51 -9.52
C ARG A 97 3.01 20.78 -10.03
N ASP A 98 2.40 20.72 -11.22
CA ASP A 98 1.81 21.87 -11.88
C ASP A 98 0.35 21.58 -12.23
N GLU A 99 -0.49 22.59 -12.02
CA GLU A 99 -1.89 22.61 -12.40
C GLU A 99 -2.08 22.38 -13.91
N ALA A 100 -1.15 22.85 -14.72
CA ALA A 100 -1.17 22.67 -16.17
C ALA A 100 -1.09 21.19 -16.58
N GLU A 101 -0.59 20.29 -15.73
CA GLU A 101 -0.65 18.86 -16.03
C GLU A 101 -2.08 18.30 -15.94
N ILE A 102 -2.95 18.92 -15.14
CA ILE A 102 -4.36 18.52 -14.99
C ILE A 102 -5.24 19.26 -15.99
N ARG A 103 -5.08 20.59 -16.11
CA ARG A 103 -5.91 21.48 -16.96
C ARG A 103 -5.31 21.86 -18.31
N GLY A 104 -4.09 21.43 -18.62
CA GLY A 104 -3.43 21.78 -19.86
C GLY A 104 -2.83 23.19 -19.87
N HIS A 105 -2.16 23.50 -20.99
CA HIS A 105 -1.57 24.80 -21.24
C HIS A 105 -2.44 25.64 -22.14
N ARG A 106 -2.38 26.97 -21.97
CA ARG A 106 -3.01 27.91 -22.91
C ARG A 106 -2.48 27.67 -24.33
N ARG A 107 -3.38 27.65 -25.32
CA ARG A 107 -3.05 27.39 -26.75
C ARG A 107 -2.00 28.34 -27.34
N THR A 108 -1.83 29.52 -26.74
CA THR A 108 -0.85 30.53 -27.16
C THR A 108 0.59 30.13 -26.85
N TYR A 109 0.82 29.15 -25.98
CA TYR A 109 2.17 28.69 -25.63
C TYR A 109 2.73 27.72 -26.69
N ILE A 110 4.03 27.86 -26.96
CA ILE A 110 4.75 26.95 -27.85
C ILE A 110 4.77 25.56 -27.20
N GLY A 111 4.30 24.55 -27.93
CA GLY A 111 4.20 23.18 -27.41
C GLY A 111 3.03 22.95 -26.45
N ALA A 112 2.03 23.84 -26.42
CA ALA A 112 0.84 23.67 -25.60
C ALA A 112 0.12 22.33 -25.89
N MET A 113 -0.31 21.67 -24.82
CA MET A 113 -1.01 20.40 -24.84
C MET A 113 -2.22 20.46 -23.90
N PRO A 114 -3.31 19.72 -24.19
CA PRO A 114 -4.39 19.52 -23.22
C PRO A 114 -3.90 18.81 -21.98
N GLY A 115 -4.60 18.98 -20.86
CA GLY A 115 -4.29 18.33 -19.59
C GLY A 115 -4.60 16.84 -19.59
N ARG A 116 -4.09 16.13 -18.59
CA ARG A 116 -4.25 14.67 -18.43
C ARG A 116 -5.72 14.24 -18.40
N ILE A 117 -6.63 15.09 -17.93
CA ILE A 117 -8.07 14.81 -17.91
C ILE A 117 -8.62 14.70 -19.34
N ILE A 118 -8.43 15.72 -20.18
CA ILE A 118 -8.88 15.73 -21.57
C ILE A 118 -8.19 14.63 -22.39
N GLN A 119 -6.89 14.41 -22.15
CA GLN A 119 -6.17 13.29 -22.80
C GLN A 119 -6.79 11.94 -22.42
N GLY A 120 -7.15 11.73 -21.15
CA GLY A 120 -7.82 10.53 -20.70
C GLY A 120 -9.23 10.37 -21.27
N MET A 121 -10.01 11.45 -21.40
CA MET A 121 -11.33 11.41 -22.03
C MET A 121 -11.23 11.04 -23.53
N ARG A 122 -10.24 11.58 -24.25
CA ARG A 122 -9.96 11.15 -25.63
C ARG A 122 -9.59 9.66 -25.68
N GLN A 123 -8.78 9.17 -24.75
CA GLN A 123 -8.39 7.76 -24.69
C GLN A 123 -9.58 6.84 -24.39
N ALA A 124 -10.48 7.23 -23.50
CA ALA A 124 -11.70 6.48 -23.20
C ALA A 124 -12.63 6.38 -24.42
N GLY A 125 -12.74 7.46 -25.20
CA GLY A 125 -13.66 7.55 -26.32
C GLY A 125 -15.14 7.46 -25.93
N THR A 126 -15.46 7.61 -24.63
CA THR A 126 -16.80 7.68 -24.05
C THR A 126 -16.86 8.74 -22.95
N ALA A 127 -18.04 9.32 -22.68
CA ALA A 127 -18.28 10.40 -21.71
C ALA A 127 -18.52 9.90 -20.27
N ASN A 128 -18.74 8.59 -20.09
CA ASN A 128 -19.01 7.96 -18.80
C ASN A 128 -17.98 6.89 -18.33
N PRO A 129 -16.66 7.05 -18.61
CA PRO A 129 -15.66 6.05 -18.25
C PRO A 129 -15.48 5.93 -16.73
N VAL A 130 -14.80 4.87 -16.31
CA VAL A 130 -14.19 4.78 -14.99
C VAL A 130 -12.77 5.33 -15.08
N PHE A 131 -12.52 6.40 -14.34
CA PHE A 131 -11.27 7.12 -14.31
C PHE A 131 -10.50 6.77 -13.04
N LEU A 132 -9.38 6.07 -13.18
CA LEU A 132 -8.48 5.77 -12.07
C LEU A 132 -7.41 6.84 -11.96
N MET A 133 -7.40 7.56 -10.83
CA MET A 133 -6.37 8.50 -10.44
C MET A 133 -5.40 7.83 -9.47
N ASP A 134 -4.25 7.39 -10.00
CA ASP A 134 -3.25 6.60 -9.28
C ASP A 134 -2.28 7.51 -8.51
N GLU A 135 -1.90 7.14 -7.28
CA GLU A 135 -0.91 7.84 -6.45
C GLU A 135 -1.24 9.31 -6.10
N VAL A 136 -2.47 9.57 -5.63
CA VAL A 136 -2.90 10.93 -5.23
C VAL A 136 -2.12 11.48 -4.02
N ASP A 137 -1.51 10.58 -3.24
CA ASP A 137 -0.64 10.89 -2.09
C ASP A 137 0.76 11.37 -2.48
N LYS A 138 1.12 11.31 -3.77
CA LYS A 138 2.46 11.69 -4.27
C LYS A 138 2.46 12.98 -5.08
N MET A 139 1.40 13.78 -4.95
CA MET A 139 1.36 15.12 -5.50
C MET A 139 2.19 16.05 -4.63
N SER A 140 2.89 16.99 -5.26
CA SER A 140 3.67 18.00 -4.57
C SER A 140 3.15 19.37 -4.96
N THR A 141 3.09 20.27 -3.99
CA THR A 141 2.89 21.69 -4.26
C THR A 141 4.25 22.31 -4.59
N ASP A 142 4.34 22.98 -5.74
CA ASP A 142 5.47 23.85 -6.09
C ASP A 142 5.00 25.31 -6.06
N PHE A 143 5.93 26.27 -6.06
CA PHE A 143 5.65 27.72 -6.10
C PHE A 143 4.77 28.18 -7.29
N ARG A 144 4.54 27.33 -8.30
CA ARG A 144 3.85 27.67 -9.56
C ARG A 144 2.35 27.38 -9.56
N GLY A 145 1.82 26.67 -8.56
CA GLY A 145 0.40 26.37 -8.45
C GLY A 145 0.11 25.18 -7.54
N ASP A 146 -1.15 25.03 -7.15
CA ASP A 146 -1.63 23.89 -6.37
C ASP A 146 -2.38 22.91 -7.28
N PRO A 147 -1.79 21.76 -7.66
CA PRO A 147 -2.47 20.76 -8.48
C PRO A 147 -3.72 20.19 -7.78
N SER A 148 -3.79 20.29 -6.44
CA SER A 148 -4.96 19.87 -5.66
C SER A 148 -6.19 20.73 -5.98
N ALA A 149 -6.01 22.01 -6.29
CA ALA A 149 -7.10 22.91 -6.64
C ALA A 149 -7.75 22.53 -7.99
N ALA A 150 -6.93 22.19 -9.00
CA ALA A 150 -7.45 21.67 -10.26
C ALA A 150 -8.16 20.32 -10.11
N LEU A 151 -7.65 19.45 -9.23
CA LEU A 151 -8.32 18.20 -8.94
C LEU A 151 -9.64 18.40 -8.23
N LEU A 152 -9.75 19.38 -7.32
CA LEU A 152 -11.01 19.71 -6.67
C LEU A 152 -12.06 20.11 -7.70
N GLU A 153 -11.73 20.92 -8.70
CA GLU A 153 -12.70 21.26 -9.77
C GLU A 153 -13.17 20.04 -10.56
N VAL A 154 -12.24 19.13 -10.90
CA VAL A 154 -12.54 17.88 -11.64
C VAL A 154 -13.41 16.94 -10.81
N LEU A 155 -13.16 16.88 -9.51
CA LEU A 155 -13.76 15.93 -8.59
C LEU A 155 -15.05 16.45 -7.95
N ASP A 156 -15.22 17.77 -7.86
CA ASP A 156 -16.39 18.39 -7.26
C ASP A 156 -17.62 18.23 -8.18
N PRO A 157 -18.68 17.51 -7.74
CA PRO A 157 -19.90 17.36 -8.52
C PRO A 157 -20.60 18.68 -8.86
N GLU A 158 -20.32 19.78 -8.15
CA GLU A 158 -20.88 21.09 -8.46
C GLU A 158 -20.17 21.79 -9.62
N GLN A 159 -18.89 21.47 -9.87
CA GLN A 159 -18.04 22.19 -10.84
C GLN A 159 -17.71 21.33 -12.07
N ASN A 160 -17.72 20.01 -11.93
CA ASN A 160 -17.23 19.10 -12.96
C ASN A 160 -18.07 19.07 -14.25
N SER A 161 -19.32 19.54 -14.23
CA SER A 161 -20.18 19.67 -15.41
C SER A 161 -19.70 20.77 -16.37
N THR A 162 -18.93 21.74 -15.87
CA THR A 162 -18.43 22.89 -16.62
C THR A 162 -16.90 22.96 -16.63
N PHE A 163 -16.23 21.82 -16.39
CA PHE A 163 -14.77 21.76 -16.34
C PHE A 163 -14.15 22.36 -17.61
N SER A 164 -13.20 23.27 -17.44
CA SER A 164 -12.57 23.99 -18.55
C SER A 164 -11.06 23.75 -18.57
N ASP A 165 -10.60 23.04 -19.60
CA ASP A 165 -9.17 22.85 -19.90
C ASP A 165 -8.62 24.08 -20.63
N HIS A 166 -7.45 24.58 -20.23
CA HIS A 166 -6.82 25.78 -20.81
C HIS A 166 -6.45 25.64 -22.29
N TYR A 167 -6.30 24.42 -22.80
CA TYR A 167 -6.04 24.18 -24.21
C TYR A 167 -7.33 24.09 -25.01
N ILE A 168 -8.39 23.50 -24.46
CA ILE A 168 -9.67 23.34 -25.17
C ILE A 168 -10.54 24.61 -25.06
N GLU A 169 -10.55 25.27 -23.91
CA GLU A 169 -11.33 26.49 -23.59
C GLU A 169 -12.83 26.35 -23.88
N LEU A 170 -13.35 25.11 -23.88
CA LEU A 170 -14.77 24.80 -23.94
C LEU A 170 -15.14 23.98 -22.71
N PRO A 171 -16.31 24.24 -22.08
CA PRO A 171 -16.77 23.46 -20.96
C PRO A 171 -16.98 22.01 -21.40
N PHE A 172 -16.40 21.08 -20.63
CA PHE A 172 -16.51 19.65 -20.85
C PHE A 172 -17.19 19.00 -19.64
N ASP A 173 -18.30 18.31 -19.88
CA ASP A 173 -19.08 17.69 -18.82
C ASP A 173 -18.44 16.38 -18.33
N LEU A 174 -18.00 16.36 -17.08
CA LEU A 174 -17.43 15.19 -16.40
C LEU A 174 -18.40 14.56 -15.39
N SER A 175 -19.65 15.01 -15.28
CA SER A 175 -20.59 14.55 -14.25
C SER A 175 -20.90 13.04 -14.33
N ASN A 176 -20.81 12.43 -15.53
CA ASN A 176 -21.06 10.99 -15.73
C ASN A 176 -19.82 10.11 -15.55
N VAL A 177 -18.64 10.70 -15.38
CA VAL A 177 -17.38 10.01 -15.13
C VAL A 177 -17.37 9.44 -13.71
N LEU A 178 -16.97 8.17 -13.57
CA LEU A 178 -16.75 7.57 -12.26
C LEU A 178 -15.28 7.72 -11.86
N PHE A 179 -14.99 8.61 -10.92
CA PHE A 179 -13.64 8.76 -10.39
C PHE A 179 -13.37 7.75 -9.28
N ILE A 180 -12.24 7.04 -9.40
CA ILE A 180 -11.67 6.21 -8.33
C ILE A 180 -10.24 6.71 -8.12
N THR A 181 -9.90 7.03 -6.89
CA THR A 181 -8.57 7.50 -6.50
C THR A 181 -7.85 6.39 -5.74
N THR A 182 -6.52 6.38 -5.79
CA THR A 182 -5.72 5.46 -4.98
C THR A 182 -4.55 6.17 -4.33
N ALA A 183 -4.20 5.72 -3.13
CA ALA A 183 -3.06 6.21 -2.38
C ALA A 183 -2.34 5.07 -1.66
N ASN A 184 -1.09 5.31 -1.26
CA ASN A 184 -0.37 4.41 -0.37
C ASN A 184 -0.54 4.80 1.10
N ALA A 185 -0.65 6.10 1.37
CA ALA A 185 -0.95 6.64 2.69
C ALA A 185 -2.00 7.75 2.61
N GLN A 186 -2.80 7.90 3.66
CA GLN A 186 -3.80 8.97 3.76
C GLN A 186 -3.18 10.33 4.09
N TYR A 187 -2.20 10.35 5.00
CA TYR A 187 -1.62 11.58 5.56
C TYR A 187 -1.16 12.61 4.51
N PRO A 188 -0.51 12.22 3.38
CA PRO A 188 -0.07 13.19 2.38
C PRO A 188 -1.21 13.81 1.55
N ILE A 189 -2.43 13.27 1.62
CA ILE A 189 -3.56 13.75 0.81
C ILE A 189 -4.08 15.06 1.42
N PRO A 190 -4.27 16.14 0.64
CA PRO A 190 -4.86 17.39 1.15
C PRO A 190 -6.25 17.20 1.78
N GLN A 191 -6.50 17.82 2.94
CA GLN A 191 -7.78 17.71 3.65
C GLN A 191 -9.01 18.04 2.77
N PRO A 192 -8.99 19.09 1.92
CA PRO A 192 -10.15 19.41 1.07
C PRO A 192 -10.54 18.27 0.12
N LEU A 193 -9.57 17.47 -0.33
CA LEU A 193 -9.82 16.29 -1.16
C LEU A 193 -10.37 15.14 -0.31
N GLN A 194 -9.83 14.92 0.89
CA GLN A 194 -10.29 13.88 1.80
C GLN A 194 -11.77 14.06 2.18
N ASP A 195 -12.21 15.29 2.41
CA ASP A 195 -13.61 15.61 2.78
C ASP A 195 -14.62 15.27 1.67
N ARG A 196 -14.15 15.02 0.44
CA ARG A 196 -14.97 14.62 -0.71
C ARG A 196 -14.82 13.15 -1.07
N MET A 197 -13.98 12.41 -0.32
CA MET A 197 -13.64 11.02 -0.60
C MET A 197 -14.29 10.06 0.41
N GLU A 198 -14.78 8.94 -0.10
CA GLU A 198 -15.05 7.75 0.70
C GLU A 198 -13.78 6.90 0.77
N ILE A 199 -13.13 6.91 1.94
CA ILE A 199 -11.86 6.21 2.14
C ILE A 199 -12.10 4.74 2.45
N ILE A 200 -11.56 3.86 1.62
CA ILE A 200 -11.60 2.40 1.78
C ILE A 200 -10.16 1.88 1.97
N TYR A 201 -9.88 1.30 3.13
CA TYR A 201 -8.58 0.75 3.45
C TYR A 201 -8.41 -0.69 2.95
N LEU A 202 -7.33 -0.95 2.23
CA LEU A 202 -6.86 -2.27 1.84
C LEU A 202 -5.67 -2.65 2.71
N SER A 203 -5.85 -3.68 3.53
CA SER A 203 -4.77 -4.29 4.30
C SER A 203 -3.85 -5.13 3.41
N GLY A 204 -2.70 -5.51 3.96
CA GLY A 204 -1.87 -6.56 3.38
C GLY A 204 -2.55 -7.92 3.42
N TYR A 205 -1.89 -8.90 2.79
CA TYR A 205 -2.34 -10.29 2.75
C TYR A 205 -1.51 -11.18 3.67
N THR A 206 -2.17 -12.16 4.29
CA THR A 206 -1.53 -13.28 4.99
C THR A 206 -0.79 -14.21 4.03
N GLU A 207 0.10 -15.08 4.53
CA GLU A 207 0.81 -16.05 3.67
C GLU A 207 -0.15 -16.98 2.90
N GLU A 208 -1.25 -17.38 3.55
CA GLU A 208 -2.27 -18.25 2.96
C GLU A 208 -3.05 -17.53 1.85
N GLU A 209 -3.46 -16.28 2.11
CA GLU A 209 -4.12 -15.45 1.08
C GLU A 209 -3.18 -15.20 -0.10
N LYS A 210 -1.90 -14.89 0.13
CA LYS A 210 -0.92 -14.73 -0.96
C LYS A 210 -0.76 -16.00 -1.77
N LEU A 211 -0.74 -17.17 -1.14
CA LEU A 211 -0.65 -18.46 -1.85
C LEU A 211 -1.85 -18.66 -2.77
N GLU A 212 -3.07 -18.39 -2.30
CA GLU A 212 -4.29 -18.50 -3.11
C GLU A 212 -4.35 -17.44 -4.21
N ILE A 213 -3.96 -16.19 -3.94
CA ILE A 213 -3.83 -15.13 -4.94
C ILE A 213 -2.86 -15.56 -6.05
N VAL A 214 -1.71 -16.11 -5.66
CA VAL A 214 -0.72 -16.59 -6.63
C VAL A 214 -1.28 -17.71 -7.49
N ARG A 215 -1.95 -18.68 -6.88
CA ARG A 215 -2.51 -19.85 -7.58
C ARG A 215 -3.63 -19.46 -8.55
N ARG A 216 -4.54 -18.60 -8.12
CA ARG A 216 -5.76 -18.26 -8.88
C ARG A 216 -5.51 -17.19 -9.94
N HIS A 217 -4.65 -16.21 -9.66
CA HIS A 217 -4.53 -15.01 -10.50
C HIS A 217 -3.11 -14.79 -11.02
N VAL A 218 -2.09 -14.79 -10.16
CA VAL A 218 -0.73 -14.38 -10.56
C VAL A 218 -0.06 -15.40 -11.48
N LEU A 219 -0.05 -16.70 -11.14
CA LEU A 219 0.58 -17.72 -11.99
C LEU A 219 -0.08 -17.85 -13.36
N PRO A 220 -1.43 -17.94 -13.49
CA PRO A 220 -2.07 -17.98 -14.80
C PRO A 220 -1.79 -16.74 -15.65
N LYS A 221 -1.69 -15.56 -15.02
CA LYS A 221 -1.29 -14.32 -15.70
C LYS A 221 0.15 -14.40 -16.19
N LEU A 222 1.09 -14.74 -15.31
CA LEU A 222 2.52 -14.81 -15.65
C LEU A 222 2.83 -15.85 -16.72
N LEU A 223 2.16 -17.01 -16.70
CA LEU A 223 2.32 -18.03 -17.75
C LEU A 223 1.93 -17.46 -19.12
N ARG A 224 0.77 -16.80 -19.23
CA ARG A 224 0.32 -16.17 -20.49
C ARG A 224 1.28 -15.08 -20.96
N GLU A 225 1.72 -14.20 -20.06
CA GLU A 225 2.63 -13.09 -20.40
C GLU A 225 4.02 -13.57 -20.87
N HIS A 226 4.45 -14.76 -20.45
CA HIS A 226 5.74 -15.34 -20.81
C HIS A 226 5.63 -16.45 -21.88
N GLY A 227 4.46 -16.64 -22.48
CA GLY A 227 4.24 -17.66 -23.51
C GLY A 227 4.40 -19.10 -23.02
N LEU A 228 4.24 -19.35 -21.71
CA LEU A 228 4.36 -20.68 -21.10
C LEU A 228 2.99 -21.31 -20.89
N THR A 229 2.92 -22.63 -21.00
CA THR A 229 1.71 -23.41 -20.69
C THR A 229 1.82 -24.08 -19.31
N ARG A 230 0.67 -24.55 -18.79
CA ARG A 230 0.62 -25.36 -17.55
C ARG A 230 1.31 -26.73 -17.69
N GLU A 231 1.59 -27.15 -18.92
CA GLU A 231 2.29 -28.39 -19.23
C GLU A 231 3.80 -28.18 -19.22
N GLN A 232 4.27 -26.96 -19.48
CA GLN A 232 5.70 -26.62 -19.46
C GLN A 232 6.18 -26.21 -18.07
N LEU A 233 5.34 -25.56 -17.25
CA LEU A 233 5.74 -25.08 -15.93
C LEU A 233 4.69 -25.31 -14.84
N LYS A 234 5.12 -25.93 -13.72
CA LYS A 234 4.34 -25.98 -12.47
C LYS A 234 5.21 -25.64 -11.26
N PHE A 235 4.70 -24.75 -10.41
CA PHE A 235 5.23 -24.53 -9.06
C PHE A 235 4.55 -25.47 -8.07
N SER A 236 5.32 -26.10 -7.17
CA SER A 236 4.70 -26.73 -6.00
C SER A 236 4.18 -25.66 -5.02
N PRO A 237 3.10 -25.94 -4.25
CA PRO A 237 2.61 -25.00 -3.25
C PRO A 237 3.71 -24.58 -2.26
N GLN A 238 4.52 -25.54 -1.80
CA GLN A 238 5.64 -25.27 -0.88
C GLN A 238 6.73 -24.41 -1.51
N ALA A 239 6.98 -24.52 -2.83
CA ALA A 239 7.91 -23.63 -3.51
C ALA A 239 7.40 -22.18 -3.48
N VAL A 240 6.11 -21.96 -3.76
CA VAL A 240 5.49 -20.63 -3.68
C VAL A 240 5.55 -20.08 -2.25
N THR A 241 5.22 -20.90 -1.24
CA THR A 241 5.37 -20.53 0.17
C THR A 241 6.81 -20.12 0.51
N ASN A 242 7.80 -20.81 -0.03
CA ASN A 242 9.20 -20.43 0.16
C ASN A 242 9.57 -19.12 -0.56
N VAL A 243 9.00 -18.83 -1.74
CA VAL A 243 9.15 -17.52 -2.39
C VAL A 243 8.60 -16.42 -1.47
N ILE A 244 7.40 -16.62 -0.93
CA ILE A 244 6.76 -15.69 0.01
C ILE A 244 7.66 -15.44 1.23
N ARG A 245 8.16 -16.50 1.87
CA ARG A 245 8.91 -16.40 3.13
C ARG A 245 10.34 -15.90 2.99
N PHE A 246 11.04 -16.30 1.93
CA PHE A 246 12.49 -16.17 1.85
C PHE A 246 12.99 -15.27 0.72
N TYR A 247 12.11 -14.89 -0.21
CA TYR A 247 12.47 -14.05 -1.36
C TYR A 247 11.64 -12.76 -1.44
N THR A 248 10.63 -12.59 -0.58
CA THR A 248 9.78 -11.39 -0.51
C THR A 248 9.68 -10.86 0.92
N ARG A 249 9.51 -9.54 1.06
CA ARG A 249 9.21 -8.87 2.34
C ARG A 249 8.33 -7.65 2.06
N GLU A 250 7.04 -7.89 1.93
CA GLU A 250 6.03 -6.88 1.58
C GLU A 250 4.65 -7.26 2.13
N ALA A 251 3.74 -6.30 2.22
CA ALA A 251 2.32 -6.54 2.56
C ALA A 251 1.52 -7.12 1.37
N GLY A 252 1.80 -6.64 0.16
CA GLY A 252 1.12 -7.04 -1.09
C GLY A 252 1.77 -8.24 -1.78
N VAL A 253 1.59 -8.32 -3.10
CA VAL A 253 2.15 -9.39 -3.95
C VAL A 253 3.03 -8.86 -5.09
N ARG A 254 3.52 -7.61 -5.03
CA ARG A 254 4.26 -6.98 -6.15
C ARG A 254 5.64 -7.59 -6.32
N ASP A 255 6.41 -7.71 -5.26
CA ASP A 255 7.72 -8.37 -5.30
C ASP A 255 7.59 -9.89 -5.43
N LEU A 256 6.52 -10.48 -4.91
CA LEU A 256 6.17 -11.89 -5.15
C LEU A 256 5.96 -12.17 -6.63
N GLU A 257 5.13 -11.37 -7.31
CA GLU A 257 4.92 -11.45 -8.76
C GLU A 257 6.23 -11.24 -9.52
N ARG A 258 7.08 -10.26 -9.13
CA ARG A 258 8.39 -10.05 -9.77
C ARG A 258 9.33 -11.25 -9.64
N ASN A 259 9.37 -11.89 -8.48
CA ASN A 259 10.20 -13.08 -8.26
C ASN A 259 9.67 -14.25 -9.09
N LEU A 260 8.36 -14.50 -9.09
CA LEU A 260 7.75 -15.56 -9.91
C LEU A 260 7.97 -15.30 -11.42
N ALA A 261 7.84 -14.06 -11.88
CA ALA A 261 8.13 -13.68 -13.26
C ALA A 261 9.60 -13.94 -13.64
N ARG A 262 10.54 -13.69 -12.71
CA ARG A 262 11.95 -14.03 -12.92
C ARG A 262 12.17 -15.53 -13.10
N ALA A 263 11.48 -16.36 -12.32
CA ALA A 263 11.52 -17.81 -12.50
C ALA A 263 10.89 -18.22 -13.85
N CYS A 264 9.74 -17.67 -14.23
CA CYS A 264 9.12 -17.91 -15.54
C CYS A 264 10.05 -17.55 -16.70
N ARG A 265 10.78 -16.42 -16.65
CA ARG A 265 11.76 -16.05 -17.69
C ARG A 265 12.88 -17.07 -17.85
N LYS A 266 13.37 -17.64 -16.75
CA LYS A 266 14.41 -18.68 -16.81
C LYS A 266 13.88 -19.96 -17.44
N VAL A 267 12.69 -20.38 -17.04
CA VAL A 267 12.01 -21.54 -17.63
C VAL A 267 11.75 -21.32 -19.12
N ALA A 268 11.27 -20.14 -19.51
CA ALA A 268 11.04 -19.81 -20.92
C ALA A 268 12.34 -19.90 -21.74
N ARG A 269 13.47 -19.49 -21.17
CA ARG A 269 14.78 -19.67 -21.79
C ARG A 269 15.14 -21.15 -21.95
N GLU A 270 14.95 -21.98 -20.92
CA GLU A 270 15.22 -23.42 -20.99
C GLU A 270 14.36 -24.12 -22.06
N VAL A 271 13.09 -23.74 -22.18
CA VAL A 271 12.18 -24.25 -23.22
C VAL A 271 12.68 -23.86 -24.62
N VAL A 272 13.14 -22.61 -24.81
CA VAL A 272 13.71 -22.16 -26.09
C VAL A 272 15.04 -22.83 -26.40
N GLU A 273 15.84 -23.16 -25.39
CA GLU A 273 17.10 -23.91 -25.52
C GLU A 273 16.88 -25.41 -25.80
N GLY A 274 15.63 -25.86 -25.91
CA GLY A 274 15.28 -27.23 -26.33
C GLY A 274 14.86 -28.15 -25.19
N HIS A 275 14.56 -27.63 -24.00
CA HIS A 275 14.01 -28.48 -22.93
C HIS A 275 12.60 -28.96 -23.28
N GLU A 276 12.45 -30.27 -23.43
CA GLU A 276 11.16 -30.92 -23.66
C GLU A 276 10.57 -31.43 -22.35
N GLY A 277 9.32 -31.05 -22.08
CA GLY A 277 8.53 -31.57 -20.96
C GLY A 277 8.22 -30.56 -19.85
N LEU A 278 7.68 -31.09 -18.74
CA LEU A 278 7.22 -30.31 -17.60
C LEU A 278 8.36 -29.96 -16.66
N ILE A 279 8.69 -28.69 -16.55
CA ILE A 279 9.57 -28.17 -15.51
C ILE A 279 8.77 -27.95 -14.23
N ARG A 280 9.12 -28.70 -13.18
CA ARG A 280 8.52 -28.56 -11.85
C ARG A 280 9.47 -27.82 -10.92
N ILE A 281 9.07 -26.62 -10.50
CA ILE A 281 9.79 -25.85 -9.49
C ILE A 281 9.33 -26.30 -8.10
N THR A 282 10.24 -26.92 -7.37
CA THR A 282 10.07 -27.42 -6.00
C THR A 282 10.95 -26.63 -5.04
N VAL A 283 10.86 -26.94 -3.74
CA VAL A 283 11.73 -26.32 -2.73
C VAL A 283 13.20 -26.62 -3.00
N GLN A 284 13.53 -27.83 -3.47
CA GLN A 284 14.92 -28.24 -3.69
C GLN A 284 15.61 -27.46 -4.82
N ASN A 285 14.93 -27.22 -5.94
CA ASN A 285 15.53 -26.56 -7.11
C ASN A 285 15.22 -25.05 -7.21
N LEU A 286 14.43 -24.48 -6.29
CA LEU A 286 14.05 -23.05 -6.32
C LEU A 286 15.25 -22.10 -6.43
N HIS A 287 16.38 -22.45 -5.79
CA HIS A 287 17.61 -21.67 -5.79
C HIS A 287 18.24 -21.55 -7.19
N GLN A 288 18.04 -22.52 -8.08
CA GLN A 288 18.54 -22.47 -9.46
C GLN A 288 17.83 -21.34 -10.23
N TYR A 289 16.57 -21.07 -9.90
CA TYR A 289 15.76 -20.04 -10.55
C TYR A 289 15.92 -18.67 -9.87
N LEU A 290 15.86 -18.60 -8.54
CA LEU A 290 15.85 -17.32 -7.82
C LEU A 290 17.19 -16.90 -7.21
N GLY A 291 18.17 -17.80 -7.18
CA GLY A 291 19.43 -17.63 -6.45
C GLY A 291 19.28 -17.98 -4.98
N VAL A 292 20.22 -17.53 -4.15
CA VAL A 292 20.17 -17.77 -2.71
C VAL A 292 18.99 -17.04 -2.05
N PRO A 293 18.37 -17.62 -1.00
CA PRO A 293 17.39 -16.93 -0.16
C PRO A 293 17.88 -15.56 0.30
N ARG A 294 17.06 -14.52 0.12
CA ARG A 294 17.40 -13.14 0.50
C ARG A 294 17.10 -12.85 1.95
N TYR A 295 16.01 -13.43 2.45
CA TYR A 295 15.55 -13.26 3.82
C TYR A 295 15.73 -14.57 4.55
N LYS A 296 16.35 -14.49 5.74
CA LYS A 296 16.38 -15.60 6.68
C LYS A 296 15.11 -15.51 7.53
N ARG A 297 14.47 -16.66 7.81
CA ARG A 297 13.47 -16.70 8.88
C ARG A 297 14.18 -16.19 10.14
N HIS A 298 13.63 -15.15 10.76
CA HIS A 298 13.93 -14.84 12.14
C HIS A 298 13.31 -15.95 13.01
N ASN A 299 13.87 -17.16 12.95
CA ASN A 299 13.78 -18.09 14.06
C ASN A 299 14.76 -17.54 15.12
N GLN A 300 14.49 -16.35 15.65
CA GLN A 300 15.15 -15.95 16.88
C GLN A 300 14.56 -16.84 17.97
N GLU A 301 15.43 -17.42 18.79
CA GLU A 301 15.09 -18.35 19.87
C GLU A 301 13.85 -17.85 20.63
N MET A 302 12.73 -18.55 20.48
CA MET A 302 11.47 -18.24 21.17
C MET A 302 11.55 -18.56 22.68
N GLU A 303 12.73 -18.98 23.14
CA GLU A 303 13.00 -19.24 24.55
C GLU A 303 12.89 -17.95 25.36
N PRO A 304 12.30 -18.02 26.56
CA PRO A 304 12.24 -16.87 27.44
C PRO A 304 13.64 -16.30 27.72
N ALA A 305 13.81 -15.01 27.46
CA ALA A 305 15.07 -14.29 27.64
C ALA A 305 14.91 -13.18 28.67
N MET A 306 16.00 -12.84 29.35
CA MET A 306 16.06 -11.74 30.29
C MET A 306 16.35 -10.45 29.53
N GLY A 307 15.63 -9.37 29.86
CA GLY A 307 15.85 -8.05 29.25
C GLY A 307 15.41 -7.93 27.80
N ILE A 308 14.71 -8.93 27.23
CA ILE A 308 14.23 -8.89 25.86
C ILE A 308 12.71 -8.95 25.83
N ALA A 309 12.06 -7.93 25.28
CA ALA A 309 10.62 -7.88 25.09
C ALA A 309 10.27 -7.78 23.60
N THR A 310 9.21 -8.48 23.19
CA THR A 310 8.73 -8.47 21.80
C THR A 310 7.65 -7.40 21.62
N GLY A 311 7.92 -6.41 20.78
CA GLY A 311 7.01 -5.31 20.43
C GLY A 311 6.47 -5.42 19.01
N MET A 312 5.43 -4.65 18.71
CA MET A 312 4.92 -4.46 17.34
C MET A 312 5.14 -3.01 16.90
N ALA A 313 5.59 -2.82 15.66
CA ALA A 313 5.62 -1.53 14.99
C ALA A 313 4.80 -1.58 13.71
N TRP A 314 4.23 -0.43 13.35
CA TRP A 314 3.63 -0.24 12.05
C TRP A 314 4.66 0.39 11.11
N THR A 315 4.88 -0.25 9.96
CA THR A 315 5.73 0.26 8.88
C THR A 315 4.91 0.46 7.62
N GLN A 316 5.47 1.18 6.65
CA GLN A 316 4.86 1.31 5.31
C GLN A 316 4.70 -0.03 4.58
N PHE A 317 5.44 -1.07 4.99
CA PHE A 317 5.35 -2.42 4.45
C PHE A 317 4.42 -3.34 5.27
N GLY A 318 3.70 -2.79 6.25
CA GLY A 318 2.81 -3.51 7.17
C GLY A 318 3.35 -3.56 8.60
N GLY A 319 2.72 -4.39 9.43
CA GLY A 319 3.18 -4.63 10.80
C GLY A 319 4.51 -5.39 10.82
N GLU A 320 5.44 -4.95 11.67
CA GLU A 320 6.72 -5.61 11.94
C GLU A 320 6.83 -5.94 13.43
N VAL A 321 7.42 -7.11 13.73
CA VAL A 321 7.79 -7.49 15.09
C VAL A 321 9.20 -6.99 15.37
N LEU A 322 9.39 -6.33 16.51
CA LEU A 322 10.69 -5.86 16.98
C LEU A 322 11.01 -6.42 18.36
N HIS A 323 12.30 -6.53 18.68
CA HIS A 323 12.74 -6.99 20.00
C HIS A 323 13.43 -5.82 20.70
N VAL A 324 12.86 -5.30 21.78
CA VAL A 324 13.52 -4.30 22.60
C VAL A 324 14.43 -5.03 23.58
N GLU A 325 15.70 -4.67 23.60
CA GLU A 325 16.72 -5.27 24.45
C GLU A 325 17.14 -4.25 25.52
N ALA A 326 17.22 -4.69 26.76
CA ALA A 326 17.64 -3.90 27.90
C ALA A 326 18.74 -4.66 28.65
N THR A 327 19.85 -3.98 28.92
CA THR A 327 20.96 -4.52 29.71
C THR A 327 21.23 -3.59 30.89
N VAL A 328 21.53 -4.20 32.04
CA VAL A 328 21.94 -3.51 33.26
C VAL A 328 23.42 -3.81 33.48
N MET A 329 24.20 -2.77 33.78
CA MET A 329 25.64 -2.87 34.03
C MET A 329 26.03 -1.98 35.23
N PRO A 330 27.07 -2.33 36.00
CA PRO A 330 27.59 -1.44 37.05
C PRO A 330 27.97 -0.08 36.47
N GLY A 331 27.61 1.01 37.16
CA GLY A 331 27.76 2.35 36.64
C GLY A 331 27.32 3.45 37.63
N SER A 332 26.79 4.52 37.06
CA SER A 332 26.51 5.81 37.72
C SER A 332 25.03 6.23 37.67
N GLY A 333 24.15 5.40 37.11
CA GLY A 333 22.73 5.71 36.94
C GLY A 333 22.35 6.28 35.56
N ARG A 334 23.21 6.14 34.55
CA ARG A 334 22.95 6.67 33.20
C ARG A 334 22.03 5.76 32.40
N LEU A 335 21.11 6.36 31.65
CA LEU A 335 20.29 5.70 30.64
C LEU A 335 20.88 5.96 29.25
N THR A 336 21.26 4.90 28.55
CA THR A 336 21.72 4.95 27.16
C THR A 336 20.66 4.37 26.24
N LEU A 337 20.31 5.11 25.18
CA LEU A 337 19.31 4.70 24.19
C LEU A 337 19.98 4.59 22.81
N THR A 338 19.80 3.45 22.14
CA THR A 338 20.39 3.19 20.80
C THR A 338 19.37 2.57 19.85
N GLY A 339 19.58 2.72 18.54
CA GLY A 339 18.65 2.22 17.51
C GLY A 339 17.99 3.29 16.64
N LYS A 340 18.61 4.48 16.53
CA LYS A 340 18.06 5.64 15.78
C LYS A 340 16.63 6.00 16.21
N LEU A 341 16.46 6.18 17.51
CA LEU A 341 15.19 6.59 18.10
C LEU A 341 14.93 8.08 17.83
N GLY A 342 13.70 8.41 17.41
CA GLY A 342 13.21 9.78 17.39
C GLY A 342 12.96 10.32 18.79
N ASP A 343 12.68 11.62 18.91
CA ASP A 343 12.59 12.28 20.21
C ASP A 343 11.38 11.80 21.03
N VAL A 344 10.25 11.51 20.38
CA VAL A 344 9.05 10.99 21.06
C VAL A 344 9.32 9.62 21.68
N MET A 345 10.10 8.78 20.98
CA MET A 345 10.46 7.46 21.51
C MET A 345 11.48 7.55 22.65
N LYS A 346 12.38 8.55 22.63
CA LYS A 346 13.30 8.81 23.77
C LYS A 346 12.53 9.25 25.01
N GLU A 347 11.55 10.14 24.86
CA GLU A 347 10.67 10.54 25.96
C GLU A 347 9.89 9.35 26.51
N SER A 348 9.33 8.51 25.63
CA SER A 348 8.64 7.27 26.03
C SER A 348 9.55 6.34 26.84
N ALA A 349 10.82 6.21 26.46
CA ALA A 349 11.80 5.41 27.22
C ALA A 349 12.11 6.00 28.61
N GLN A 350 12.16 7.33 28.74
CA GLN A 350 12.33 8.01 30.02
C GLN A 350 11.12 7.83 30.94
N THR A 351 9.91 7.93 30.39
CA THR A 351 8.66 7.66 31.12
C THR A 351 8.60 6.21 31.58
N ALA A 352 8.94 5.27 30.69
CA ALA A 352 9.02 3.84 31.03
C ALA A 352 10.01 3.58 32.17
N LEU A 353 11.20 4.20 32.13
CA LEU A 353 12.17 4.07 33.22
C LEU A 353 11.63 4.66 34.53
N SER A 354 10.96 5.81 34.48
CA SER A 354 10.38 6.45 35.67
C SER A 354 9.29 5.59 36.31
N PHE A 355 8.42 4.99 35.49
CA PHE A 355 7.40 4.03 35.94
C PHE A 355 8.02 2.78 36.58
N VAL A 356 9.07 2.22 35.98
CA VAL A 356 9.76 1.05 36.55
C VAL A 356 10.48 1.42 37.86
N ARG A 357 11.09 2.61 37.93
CA ARG A 357 11.74 3.14 39.13
C ARG A 357 10.77 3.34 40.29
N SER A 358 9.54 3.84 40.03
CA SER A 358 8.52 4.02 41.06
C SER A 358 8.03 2.71 41.68
N ARG A 359 8.36 1.57 41.05
CA ARG A 359 8.00 0.21 41.47
C ARG A 359 9.17 -0.58 42.07
N SER A 360 10.26 0.09 42.46
CA SER A 360 11.50 -0.53 43.02
C SER A 360 11.24 -1.56 44.11
N VAL A 361 10.33 -1.26 45.06
CA VAL A 361 9.97 -2.16 46.15
C VAL A 361 9.38 -3.48 45.63
N SER A 362 8.48 -3.40 44.64
CA SER A 362 7.86 -4.58 44.03
C SER A 362 8.80 -5.36 43.09
N LEU A 363 9.87 -4.72 42.65
CA LEU A 363 10.93 -5.32 41.83
C LEU A 363 11.95 -6.10 42.67
N GLY A 364 12.00 -5.86 43.99
CA GLY A 364 12.94 -6.49 44.90
C GLY A 364 14.38 -5.98 44.77
N VAL A 365 14.55 -4.72 44.32
CA VAL A 365 15.86 -4.08 44.17
C VAL A 365 16.12 -3.06 45.27
N SER A 366 17.39 -2.79 45.58
CA SER A 366 17.79 -1.81 46.60
C SER A 366 17.51 -0.38 46.17
N ASP A 367 17.34 0.54 47.13
CA ASP A 367 17.01 1.95 46.87
C ASP A 367 18.11 2.68 46.08
N ASP A 368 19.36 2.25 46.22
CA ASP A 368 20.53 2.77 45.53
C ASP A 368 20.80 2.11 44.17
N PHE A 369 19.99 1.13 43.76
CA PHE A 369 20.19 0.36 42.53
C PHE A 369 20.35 1.27 41.30
N PHE A 370 19.45 2.24 41.15
CA PHE A 370 19.43 3.16 40.01
C PHE A 370 20.54 4.22 40.05
N GLN A 371 21.29 4.33 41.15
CA GLN A 371 22.47 5.21 41.24
C GLN A 371 23.76 4.45 40.94
N LYS A 372 23.77 3.13 41.15
CA LYS A 372 24.94 2.25 41.00
C LYS A 372 24.98 1.46 39.70
N HIS A 373 23.92 1.54 38.88
CA HIS A 373 23.83 0.80 37.63
C HIS A 373 23.45 1.72 36.47
N ASP A 374 24.18 1.58 35.38
CA ASP A 374 23.79 2.15 34.09
C ASP A 374 22.86 1.15 33.37
N ILE A 375 21.92 1.70 32.60
CA ILE A 375 20.93 0.96 31.83
C ILE A 375 21.09 1.31 30.36
N HIS A 376 21.18 0.28 29.51
CA HIS A 376 21.23 0.46 28.06
C HIS A 376 20.01 -0.21 27.43
N VAL A 377 19.18 0.58 26.76
CA VAL A 377 18.08 0.10 25.92
C VAL A 377 18.50 0.18 24.45
N HIS A 378 18.45 -0.96 23.78
CA HIS A 378 18.66 -1.08 22.35
C HIS A 378 17.35 -1.47 21.67
N VAL A 379 16.97 -0.70 20.66
CA VAL A 379 15.88 -1.05 19.76
C VAL A 379 16.52 -1.33 18.39
N PRO A 380 16.66 -2.60 17.98
CA PRO A 380 17.31 -2.99 16.74
C PRO A 380 16.77 -2.21 15.56
N GLU A 381 17.69 -1.84 14.67
CA GLU A 381 17.37 -1.08 13.47
C GLU A 381 16.35 -1.85 12.61
N GLY A 382 15.20 -1.21 12.37
CA GLY A 382 14.50 -1.39 11.11
C GLY A 382 15.04 -0.34 10.12
N ALA A 383 14.89 -0.54 8.82
CA ALA A 383 15.33 0.43 7.80
C ALA A 383 14.61 1.80 7.86
N ILE A 384 13.78 2.05 8.88
CA ILE A 384 12.86 3.18 9.00
C ILE A 384 13.03 3.80 10.40
N PRO A 385 13.21 5.13 10.52
CA PRO A 385 13.23 5.83 11.80
C PRO A 385 11.97 5.53 12.63
N LYS A 386 12.15 5.25 13.92
CA LYS A 386 11.06 4.89 14.84
C LYS A 386 10.79 6.07 15.77
N ASP A 387 9.74 6.82 15.46
CA ASP A 387 9.34 8.01 16.21
C ASP A 387 7.86 7.94 16.58
N GLY A 388 7.58 7.25 17.69
CA GLY A 388 6.23 7.09 18.22
C GLY A 388 6.23 6.48 19.62
N PRO A 389 5.23 6.82 20.47
CA PRO A 389 5.19 6.41 21.87
C PRO A 389 4.67 4.97 22.08
N SER A 390 4.24 4.30 21.01
CA SER A 390 3.57 2.99 21.04
C SER A 390 4.44 1.82 21.55
N ALA A 391 5.75 2.03 21.69
CA ALA A 391 6.67 1.05 22.26
C ALA A 391 6.79 1.14 23.79
N GLY A 392 6.11 2.07 24.47
CA GLY A 392 6.27 2.35 25.90
C GLY A 392 6.13 1.11 26.80
N VAL A 393 5.07 0.32 26.62
CA VAL A 393 4.85 -0.92 27.39
C VAL A 393 5.93 -1.98 27.09
N THR A 394 6.42 -2.01 25.85
CA THR A 394 7.48 -2.95 25.43
C THR A 394 8.80 -2.59 26.11
N ILE A 395 9.16 -1.31 26.13
CA ILE A 395 10.37 -0.81 26.79
C ILE A 395 10.28 -1.05 28.30
N ALA A 396 9.14 -0.72 28.92
CA ALA A 396 8.92 -0.96 30.35
C ALA A 396 9.05 -2.44 30.72
N SER A 397 8.54 -3.34 29.87
CA SER A 397 8.65 -4.79 30.08
C SER A 397 10.11 -5.27 29.97
N ALA A 398 10.85 -4.82 28.96
CA ALA A 398 12.28 -5.15 28.83
C ALA A 398 13.09 -4.67 30.04
N LEU A 399 12.84 -3.43 30.50
CA LEU A 399 13.45 -2.88 31.71
C LEU A 399 13.10 -3.69 32.96
N PHE A 400 11.82 -3.98 33.17
CA PHE A 400 11.36 -4.80 34.30
C PHE A 400 12.06 -6.16 34.31
N SER A 401 12.18 -6.80 33.15
CA SER A 401 12.85 -8.09 32.99
C SER A 401 14.34 -8.02 33.32
N ALA A 402 15.04 -7.01 32.79
CA ALA A 402 16.48 -6.83 33.02
C ALA A 402 16.80 -6.51 34.48
N ILE A 403 15.95 -5.74 35.16
CA ILE A 403 16.15 -5.30 36.54
C ILE A 403 15.76 -6.39 37.54
N SER A 404 14.64 -7.08 37.32
CA SER A 404 14.16 -8.13 38.24
C SER A 404 14.80 -9.51 38.03
N GLY A 405 15.55 -9.69 36.93
CA GLY A 405 16.10 -11.00 36.53
C GLY A 405 15.05 -12.00 36.05
N LYS A 406 13.78 -11.59 35.89
CA LYS A 406 12.69 -12.46 35.43
C LYS A 406 12.67 -12.53 33.91
N LYS A 407 12.73 -13.74 33.36
CA LYS A 407 12.65 -13.97 31.91
C LYS A 407 11.26 -13.66 31.36
N LEU A 408 11.19 -12.96 30.24
CA LEU A 408 9.94 -12.71 29.52
C LEU A 408 9.69 -13.77 28.47
N ARG A 409 8.42 -14.17 28.32
CA ARG A 409 8.00 -15.05 27.22
C ARG A 409 8.09 -14.30 25.91
N ARG A 410 8.81 -14.86 24.93
CA ARG A 410 9.04 -14.22 23.63
C ARG A 410 7.93 -14.49 22.60
N ASN A 411 6.97 -15.36 22.92
CA ASN A 411 5.78 -15.64 22.10
C ASN A 411 4.61 -14.66 22.32
N ILE A 412 4.81 -13.62 23.13
CA ILE A 412 3.82 -12.55 23.37
C ILE A 412 4.39 -11.27 22.76
N ALA A 413 3.67 -10.69 21.79
CA ALA A 413 3.98 -9.38 21.25
C ALA A 413 3.06 -8.33 21.87
N MET A 414 3.59 -7.13 22.16
CA MET A 414 2.84 -6.04 22.78
C MET A 414 3.03 -4.70 22.05
N THR A 415 2.03 -3.83 22.17
CA THR A 415 2.08 -2.43 21.73
C THR A 415 1.21 -1.63 22.69
N GLY A 416 1.66 -0.44 23.05
CA GLY A 416 0.95 0.42 23.98
C GLY A 416 1.83 1.55 24.48
N GLU A 417 1.22 2.71 24.63
CA GLU A 417 1.82 3.86 25.29
C GLU A 417 1.88 3.63 26.80
N ILE A 418 2.79 4.32 27.47
CA ILE A 418 2.93 4.28 28.92
C ILE A 418 2.97 5.71 29.47
N THR A 419 2.34 5.89 30.63
CA THR A 419 2.32 7.16 31.37
C THR A 419 3.05 6.98 32.70
N LEU A 420 3.38 8.11 33.36
CA LEU A 420 4.04 8.14 34.66
C LEU A 420 3.26 7.42 35.77
#